data_AF-A0A4D8R6D1-F1
#
_entry.id   AF-A0A4D8R6D1-F1
#
_cell.length_a   1.000
_cell.length_b   1.000
_cell.length_c   1.000
_cell.angle_alpha   90.00
_cell.angle_beta   90.00
_cell.angle_gamma   90.00
#
_symmetry.space_group_name_H-M   'P 1'
#
loop_
_entity.id
_entity.type
_entity.pdbx_description
1 polymer ?
#
loop_
_entity_poly.entity_id
_entity_poly.type
_entity_poly.pdbx_seq_one_letter_code
_entity_poly.pdbx_strand_id
1 'polypeptide(L)'
;MKTPVPVLMTSCPVVAVEAVVSAGFPSPAADYVEGRIDLAEVLVPHPSATFTLRVAGHSMTRAGIHDGDLAIVDRSLTARHDDVVVAVLDGELVCKRLLIRGRRVYLIPETDDPSYRPTEVTDRPGFEVWGVVTSTVRLHRR
;
A
#
# COMPACT_ATOMS: atom_id res chain seq x y z
N MET A 1 14.88 -3.17 15.74
CA MET A 1 13.89 -2.22 15.15
C MET A 1 14.15 -2.16 13.65
N LYS A 2 13.14 -2.44 12.80
CA LYS A 2 13.27 -2.33 11.34
C LYS A 2 12.91 -0.90 10.95
N THR A 3 13.88 -0.12 10.51
CA THR A 3 13.69 1.30 10.17
C THR A 3 13.05 1.42 8.78
N PRO A 4 12.01 2.26 8.60
CA PRO A 4 11.50 2.58 7.27
C PRO A 4 12.62 3.18 6.41
N VAL A 5 12.77 2.68 5.18
CA VAL A 5 13.81 3.14 4.24
C VAL A 5 13.17 4.18 3.31
N PRO A 6 13.71 5.41 3.23
CA PRO A 6 13.22 6.40 2.27
C PRO A 6 13.54 5.95 0.84
N VAL A 7 12.60 6.17 -0.09
CA VAL A 7 12.83 5.86 -1.51
C VAL A 7 13.78 6.91 -2.07
N LEU A 8 15.01 6.50 -2.38
CA LEU A 8 15.93 7.32 -3.17
C LEU A 8 15.46 7.25 -4.63
N MET A 9 15.14 8.40 -5.22
CA MET A 9 14.70 8.53 -6.62
C MET A 9 15.84 8.21 -7.59
N THR A 10 16.09 6.93 -7.79
CA THR A 10 16.80 6.46 -8.97
C THR A 10 15.73 6.09 -9.98
N SER A 11 15.49 6.95 -10.97
CA SER A 11 14.56 6.68 -12.06
C SER A 11 14.88 5.31 -12.66
N CYS A 12 13.94 4.38 -12.60
CA CYS A 12 14.09 3.04 -13.15
C CYS A 12 13.07 2.91 -14.28
N PRO A 13 13.34 3.51 -15.45
CA PRO A 13 12.38 3.50 -16.55
C PRO A 13 12.15 2.05 -16.97
N VAL A 14 10.93 1.57 -16.80
CA VAL A 14 10.51 0.27 -17.30
C VAL A 14 9.89 0.51 -18.69
N VAL A 15 10.19 -0.36 -19.65
CA VAL A 15 9.47 -0.35 -20.92
C VAL A 15 8.03 -0.71 -20.61
N ALA A 16 7.13 0.23 -20.77
CA ALA A 16 5.72 -0.08 -20.78
C ALA A 16 5.33 -0.62 -22.11
N VAL A 17 4.77 -1.83 -22.06
CA VAL A 17 3.95 -2.33 -23.12
C VAL A 17 2.53 -2.02 -22.68
N GLU A 18 1.86 -1.08 -23.34
CA GLU A 18 0.40 -0.94 -23.23
C GLU A 18 -0.29 -2.11 -23.94
N ALA A 19 0.14 -3.35 -23.68
CA ALA A 19 -0.63 -4.52 -24.02
C ALA A 19 -1.75 -4.59 -22.98
N VAL A 20 -2.87 -3.94 -23.27
CA VAL A 20 -4.14 -4.30 -22.64
C VAL A 20 -4.34 -5.77 -22.99
N VAL A 21 -4.10 -6.66 -22.02
CA VAL A 21 -4.51 -8.06 -22.15
C VAL A 21 -6.02 -8.07 -22.05
N SER A 22 -6.66 -7.80 -23.19
CA SER A 22 -8.07 -8.06 -23.36
C SER A 22 -8.25 -9.58 -23.24
N ALA A 23 -9.21 -10.03 -22.44
CA ALA A 23 -9.58 -11.44 -22.36
C ALA A 23 -10.29 -11.95 -23.64
N GLY A 24 -10.04 -11.30 -24.79
CA GLY A 24 -10.65 -11.54 -26.09
C GLY A 24 -9.72 -11.11 -27.23
N PHE A 25 -10.09 -11.43 -28.46
CA PHE A 25 -9.26 -11.32 -29.66
C PHE A 25 -8.75 -9.88 -29.90
N PRO A 26 -7.44 -9.60 -29.78
CA PRO A 26 -6.90 -8.29 -30.09
C PRO A 26 -6.82 -8.11 -31.62
N SER A 27 -7.32 -6.99 -32.13
CA SER A 27 -7.31 -6.69 -33.56
C SER A 27 -5.91 -6.24 -34.01
N PRO A 28 -5.39 -6.67 -35.18
CA PRO A 28 -3.99 -6.46 -35.57
C PRO A 28 -3.58 -5.03 -35.95
N ALA A 29 -4.54 -4.10 -36.02
CA ALA A 29 -4.37 -2.79 -36.66
C ALA A 29 -4.20 -1.61 -35.69
N ALA A 30 -3.93 -1.87 -34.41
CA ALA A 30 -3.56 -0.81 -33.47
C ALA A 30 -2.06 -0.54 -33.62
N ASP A 31 -1.71 0.56 -34.27
CA ASP A 31 -0.39 1.17 -34.15
C ASP A 31 -0.17 1.48 -32.65
N TYR A 32 0.55 0.59 -31.97
CA TYR A 32 0.89 0.75 -30.56
C TYR A 32 1.90 1.88 -30.44
N VAL A 33 1.42 3.05 -30.02
CA VAL A 33 2.31 4.10 -29.54
C VAL A 33 2.91 3.58 -28.23
N GLU A 34 4.13 3.07 -28.28
CA GLU A 34 4.89 2.67 -27.09
C GLU A 34 5.16 3.90 -26.21
N GLY A 35 4.23 4.24 -25.32
CA GLY A 35 4.49 5.14 -24.21
C GLY A 35 5.41 4.45 -23.21
N ARG A 36 6.50 5.10 -22.78
CA ARG A 36 7.28 4.63 -21.62
C ARG A 36 6.48 4.95 -20.34
N ILE A 37 6.28 3.97 -19.46
CA ILE A 37 5.72 4.21 -18.13
C ILE A 37 6.89 4.19 -17.14
N ASP A 38 7.09 5.31 -16.46
CA ASP A 38 7.95 5.33 -15.29
C ASP A 38 7.14 4.85 -14.08
N LEU A 39 7.45 3.66 -13.58
CA LEU A 39 6.82 3.11 -12.39
C LEU A 39 7.07 3.98 -11.16
N ALA A 40 8.20 4.70 -11.10
CA ALA A 40 8.46 5.63 -10.02
C ALA A 40 7.45 6.78 -10.04
N GLU A 41 7.14 7.35 -11.20
CA GLU A 41 6.14 8.41 -11.31
C GLU A 41 4.73 7.91 -10.97
N VAL A 42 4.37 6.71 -11.41
CA VAL A 42 3.05 6.12 -11.14
C VAL A 42 2.86 5.77 -9.67
N LEU A 43 3.88 5.18 -9.04
CA LEU A 43 3.77 4.65 -7.67
C LEU A 43 4.17 5.66 -6.60
N VAL A 44 4.96 6.67 -6.94
CA VAL A 44 5.61 7.60 -6.01
C VAL A 44 5.28 9.05 -6.38
N PRO A 45 4.01 9.47 -6.21
CA PRO A 45 3.59 10.83 -6.58
C PRO A 45 4.30 11.92 -5.76
N HIS A 46 4.66 11.61 -4.50
CA HIS A 46 5.40 12.51 -3.62
C HIS A 46 6.72 11.88 -3.17
N PRO A 47 7.81 12.01 -3.95
CA PRO A 47 9.08 11.36 -3.69
C PRO A 47 9.66 11.59 -2.29
N SER A 48 9.52 12.81 -1.77
CA SER A 48 10.04 13.21 -0.46
C SER A 48 9.22 12.67 0.71
N ALA A 49 7.99 12.21 0.47
CA ALA A 49 7.05 11.75 1.49
C ALA A 49 6.62 10.29 1.31
N THR A 50 7.16 9.59 0.32
CA THR A 50 6.81 8.21 0.02
C THR A 50 7.88 7.25 0.50
N PHE A 51 7.43 6.16 1.13
CA PHE A 51 8.27 5.15 1.76
C PHE A 51 7.85 3.76 1.32
N THR A 52 8.81 2.87 1.14
CA THR A 52 8.55 1.46 0.87
C THR A 52 8.76 0.62 2.13
N LEU A 53 7.76 -0.18 2.48
CA LEU A 53 7.81 -1.12 3.60
C LEU A 53 7.60 -2.54 3.10
N ARG A 54 8.32 -3.50 3.67
CA ARG A 54 7.99 -4.91 3.45
C ARG A 54 6.92 -5.33 4.45
N VAL A 55 5.81 -5.83 3.92
CA VAL A 55 4.71 -6.39 4.71
C VAL A 55 5.17 -7.68 5.38
N ALA A 56 4.82 -7.81 6.66
CA ALA A 56 5.00 -9.04 7.43
C ALA A 56 3.66 -9.45 8.06
N GLY A 57 3.29 -10.71 7.90
CA GLY A 57 2.06 -11.30 8.44
C GLY A 57 0.86 -11.31 7.48
N HIS A 58 -0.27 -11.78 8.00
CA HIS A 58 -1.45 -12.15 7.20
C HIS A 58 -2.73 -11.39 7.59
N SER A 59 -2.57 -10.25 8.26
CA SER A 59 -3.71 -9.49 8.78
C SER A 59 -4.52 -8.73 7.72
N MET A 60 -4.04 -8.68 6.47
CA MET A 60 -4.63 -7.87 5.39
C MET A 60 -4.83 -8.69 4.10
N THR A 61 -4.91 -10.02 4.20
CA THR A 61 -5.01 -10.94 3.06
C THR A 61 -6.26 -10.72 2.21
N ARG A 62 -7.41 -10.38 2.81
CA ARG A 62 -8.65 -10.05 2.08
C ARG A 62 -8.58 -8.70 1.35
N ALA A 63 -7.65 -7.83 1.75
CA ALA A 63 -7.34 -6.59 1.02
C ALA A 63 -6.32 -6.81 -0.12
N GLY A 64 -5.92 -8.06 -0.40
CA GLY A 64 -4.91 -8.38 -1.42
C GLY A 64 -3.47 -8.08 -1.00
N ILE A 65 -3.25 -7.78 0.30
CA ILE A 65 -1.94 -7.51 0.86
C ILE A 65 -1.49 -8.75 1.62
N HIS A 66 -0.41 -9.40 1.20
CA HIS A 66 0.10 -10.56 1.90
C HIS A 66 1.57 -10.44 2.30
N ASP A 67 1.99 -11.39 3.13
CA ASP A 67 3.36 -11.48 3.64
C ASP A 67 4.38 -11.44 2.50
N GLY A 68 5.41 -10.61 2.67
CA GLY A 68 6.50 -10.42 1.71
C GLY A 68 6.27 -9.31 0.67
N ASP A 69 5.05 -8.79 0.54
CA ASP A 69 4.74 -7.69 -0.39
C ASP A 69 5.48 -6.41 -0.03
N LEU A 70 5.70 -5.57 -1.04
CA LEU A 70 6.21 -4.21 -0.85
C LEU A 70 5.03 -3.24 -0.82
N ALA A 71 4.74 -2.68 0.35
CA ALA A 71 3.76 -1.62 0.52
C ALA A 71 4.42 -0.26 0.27
N ILE A 72 3.75 0.57 -0.52
CA ILE A 72 4.15 1.95 -0.79
C ILE A 72 3.25 2.84 0.05
N VAL A 73 3.89 3.66 0.89
CA VAL A 73 3.24 4.45 1.93
C VAL A 73 3.54 5.91 1.71
N ASP A 74 2.51 6.73 1.61
CA ASP A 74 2.61 8.18 1.47
C ASP A 74 2.26 8.85 2.82
N ARG A 75 3.21 9.62 3.36
CA ARG A 75 3.06 10.38 4.60
C ARG A 75 2.47 11.78 4.41
N SER A 76 2.37 12.27 3.16
CA SER A 76 1.77 13.56 2.85
C SER A 76 0.24 13.51 2.84
N LEU A 77 -0.33 12.30 2.69
CA LEU A 77 -1.77 12.09 2.64
C LEU A 77 -2.38 12.09 4.04
N THR A 78 -3.51 12.78 4.18
CA THR A 78 -4.36 12.68 5.37
C THR A 78 -5.23 11.44 5.25
N ALA A 79 -5.07 10.49 6.18
CA ALA A 79 -5.85 9.25 6.19
C ALA A 79 -7.35 9.49 6.35
N ARG A 80 -8.14 8.76 5.57
CA ARG A 80 -9.61 8.84 5.53
C ARG A 80 -10.23 7.52 6.00
N HIS A 81 -11.53 7.58 6.21
CA HIS A 81 -12.32 6.38 6.46
C HIS A 81 -12.13 5.39 5.30
N ASP A 82 -11.92 4.12 5.65
CA ASP A 82 -11.70 2.99 4.75
C ASP A 82 -10.33 2.95 4.05
N ASP A 83 -9.40 3.85 4.38
CA ASP A 83 -8.03 3.76 3.89
C ASP A 83 -7.27 2.61 4.55
N VAL A 84 -6.35 1.98 3.80
CA VAL A 84 -5.31 1.14 4.42
C VAL A 84 -4.22 2.06 4.93
N VAL A 85 -3.91 1.96 6.21
CA VAL A 85 -2.92 2.82 6.86
C VAL A 85 -1.82 2.00 7.50
N VAL A 86 -0.64 2.59 7.55
CA VAL A 86 0.40 2.19 8.49
C VAL A 86 0.27 3.10 9.70
N ALA A 87 0.05 2.49 10.85
CA ALA A 87 -0.05 3.19 12.12
C ALA A 87 1.02 2.71 13.08
N VAL A 88 1.45 3.59 13.98
CA VAL A 88 2.20 3.21 15.18
C VAL A 88 1.18 2.87 16.25
N LEU A 89 1.30 1.67 16.82
CA LEU A 89 0.50 1.19 17.94
C LEU A 89 1.47 0.62 18.98
N ASP A 90 1.49 1.21 20.18
CA ASP A 90 2.37 0.80 21.29
C ASP A 90 3.87 0.76 20.89
N GLY A 91 4.28 1.64 19.97
CA GLY A 91 5.66 1.72 19.47
C GLY A 91 5.99 0.79 18.30
N GLU A 92 5.03 -0.02 17.83
CA GLU A 92 5.19 -0.92 16.69
C GLU A 92 4.40 -0.45 15.47
N LEU A 93 4.95 -0.68 14.28
CA LEU A 93 4.27 -0.37 13.02
C LEU A 93 3.30 -1.50 12.67
N VAL A 94 2.03 -1.15 12.49
CA VAL A 94 0.96 -2.06 12.08
C VAL A 94 0.30 -1.56 10.79
N CYS A 95 -0.02 -2.48 9.89
CA CYS A 95 -0.81 -2.21 8.70
C CYS A 95 -2.24 -2.73 8.91
N LYS A 96 -3.24 -1.84 8.84
CA LYS A 96 -4.67 -2.14 9.05
C LYS A 96 -5.56 -1.19 8.26
N ARG A 97 -6.83 -1.57 8.06
CA ARG A 97 -7.87 -0.69 7.54
C ARG A 97 -8.30 0.30 8.61
N LEU A 98 -8.34 1.58 8.29
CA LEU A 98 -8.80 2.64 9.18
C LEU A 98 -10.33 2.79 9.08
N LEU A 99 -11.05 2.48 10.15
CA LEU A 99 -12.49 2.65 10.20
C LEU A 99 -12.85 3.77 11.19
N ILE A 100 -13.37 4.87 10.65
CA ILE A 100 -13.83 6.03 11.44
C ILE A 100 -15.36 5.99 11.54
N ARG A 101 -15.91 5.87 12.75
CA ARG A 101 -17.36 5.90 13.01
C ARG A 101 -17.68 6.99 14.03
N GLY A 102 -18.08 8.17 13.54
CA GLY A 102 -18.32 9.34 14.37
C GLY A 102 -17.02 9.77 15.06
N ARG A 103 -16.99 9.71 16.40
CA ARG A 103 -15.80 10.03 17.19
C ARG A 103 -14.89 8.83 17.46
N ARG A 104 -15.30 7.62 17.07
CA ARG A 104 -14.56 6.39 17.33
C ARG A 104 -13.70 6.00 16.14
N VAL A 105 -12.49 5.55 16.41
CA VAL A 105 -11.52 5.10 15.41
C VAL A 105 -11.13 3.66 15.70
N TYR A 106 -11.18 2.83 14.66
CA TYR A 106 -10.84 1.42 14.73
C TYR A 106 -9.79 1.07 13.68
N LEU A 107 -8.91 0.15 14.04
CA LEU A 107 -8.03 -0.56 13.11
C LEU A 107 -8.62 -1.94 12.85
N ILE A 108 -9.08 -2.16 11.63
CA ILE A 108 -9.73 -3.40 11.21
C ILE A 108 -8.73 -4.25 10.43
N PRO A 109 -8.48 -5.51 10.84
CA PRO A 109 -7.79 -6.47 9.99
C PRO A 109 -8.73 -6.95 8.88
N GLU A 110 -8.17 -7.17 7.69
CA GLU A 110 -8.86 -7.68 6.51
C GLU A 110 -8.40 -9.12 6.26
N THR A 111 -8.88 -10.07 7.05
CA THR A 111 -8.47 -11.49 7.00
C THR A 111 -9.55 -12.41 7.55
N ASP A 112 -9.52 -13.67 7.15
CA ASP A 112 -10.40 -14.73 7.68
C ASP A 112 -9.83 -15.40 8.96
N ASP A 113 -8.58 -15.09 9.30
CA ASP A 113 -7.92 -15.65 10.47
C ASP A 113 -8.46 -15.01 11.77
N PRO A 114 -9.07 -15.81 12.67
CA PRO A 114 -9.70 -15.30 13.90
C PRO A 114 -8.69 -14.79 14.95
N SER A 115 -7.39 -15.01 14.74
CA SER A 115 -6.33 -14.45 15.60
C SER A 115 -6.23 -12.94 15.49
N TYR A 116 -6.66 -12.35 14.36
CA TYR A 116 -6.66 -10.90 14.17
C TYR A 116 -8.04 -10.33 14.50
N ARG A 117 -8.09 -9.45 15.51
CA ARG A 117 -9.33 -8.77 15.93
C ARG A 117 -9.28 -7.28 15.63
N PRO A 118 -10.44 -6.66 15.34
CA PRO A 118 -10.60 -5.21 15.35
C PRO A 118 -10.09 -4.59 16.66
N THR A 119 -9.31 -3.52 16.55
CA THR A 119 -8.78 -2.79 17.70
C THR A 119 -9.35 -1.37 17.71
N GLU A 120 -10.06 -1.00 18.77
CA GLU A 120 -10.45 0.40 18.99
C GLU A 120 -9.22 1.20 19.47
N VAL A 121 -8.93 2.30 18.78
CA VAL A 121 -7.77 3.17 19.03
C VAL A 121 -8.19 4.61 19.36
N THR A 122 -9.48 4.84 19.58
CA THR A 122 -10.04 6.12 20.04
C THR A 122 -9.31 6.60 21.29
N ASP A 123 -8.72 7.80 21.24
CA ASP A 123 -7.98 8.44 22.34
C ASP A 123 -6.87 7.55 22.96
N ARG A 124 -6.38 6.54 22.22
CA ARG A 124 -5.36 5.63 22.72
C ARG A 124 -4.00 6.33 22.74
N PRO A 125 -3.30 6.39 23.89
CA PRO A 125 -1.98 6.99 23.96
C PRO A 125 -0.99 6.19 23.10
N GLY A 126 -0.15 6.90 22.34
CA GLY A 126 0.84 6.26 21.46
C GLY A 126 0.28 5.70 20.16
N PHE A 127 -1.01 5.92 19.86
CA PHE A 127 -1.55 5.69 18.52
C PHE A 127 -1.29 6.89 17.62
N GLU A 128 -0.66 6.65 16.47
CA GLU A 128 -0.44 7.65 15.44
C GLU A 128 -0.59 6.99 14.06
N VAL A 129 -1.30 7.64 13.14
CA VAL A 129 -1.25 7.21 11.73
C VAL A 129 0.05 7.71 11.13
N TRP A 130 0.95 6.80 10.78
CA TRP A 130 2.26 7.13 10.24
C TRP A 130 2.20 7.53 8.75
N GLY A 131 1.32 6.88 7.99
CA GLY A 131 1.06 7.18 6.58
C GLY A 131 -0.01 6.29 5.95
N VAL A 132 -0.43 6.64 4.74
CA VAL A 132 -1.47 5.93 3.98
C VAL A 132 -0.81 4.99 2.97
N VAL A 133 -1.26 3.73 2.91
CA VAL A 133 -0.81 2.78 1.89
C VAL A 133 -1.52 3.11 0.58
N THR A 134 -0.77 3.54 -0.42
CA THR A 134 -1.31 3.89 -1.74
C THR A 134 -1.35 2.69 -2.68
N SER A 135 -0.33 1.84 -2.63
CA SER A 135 -0.21 0.67 -3.50
C SER A 135 0.65 -0.42 -2.87
N THR A 136 0.51 -1.65 -3.39
CA THR A 136 1.33 -2.79 -3.00
C THR A 136 1.87 -3.51 -4.24
N VAL A 137 3.16 -3.87 -4.21
CA VAL A 137 3.83 -4.59 -5.29
C VAL A 137 4.17 -6.00 -4.81
N ARG A 138 3.67 -6.99 -5.55
CA ARG A 138 3.93 -8.41 -5.33
C ARG A 138 4.80 -8.98 -6.45
N LEU A 139 5.95 -9.56 -6.07
CA LEU A 139 6.84 -10.23 -7.01
C LEU A 139 6.58 -11.74 -6.96
N HIS A 140 5.99 -12.29 -8.01
CA HIS A 140 5.65 -13.71 -8.09
C HIS A 140 6.86 -14.61 -8.42
N ARG A 141 7.91 -14.05 -9.01
CA ARG A 141 9.14 -14.75 -9.37
C ARG A 141 10.33 -13.89 -8.95
N ARG A 142 11.31 -14.53 -8.33
CA ARG A 142 12.63 -13.95 -8.05
C ARG A 142 13.67 -14.57 -8.95
#